data_AF-A0A970ISA8-F1
#
_entry.id   AF-A0A970ISA8-F1
#
_cell.length_a   1.000
_cell.length_b   1.000
_cell.length_c   1.000
_cell.angle_alpha   90.00
_cell.angle_beta   90.00
_cell.angle_gamma   90.00
#
_symmetry.space_group_name_H-M   'P 1'
#
loop_
_entity.id
_entity.type
_entity.pdbx_description
1 polymer ?
#
loop_
_entity_poly.entity_id
_entity_poly.type
_entity_poly.pdbx_seq_one_letter_code
_entity_poly.pdbx_strand_id
1 'polypeptide(L)'
;MKKIDNELKNDIFNVLKEIMYPVIAIVFSFVAAGLLVYAFGKDPIVAFKALFTGSLGDLNKFGETLVTTTTLILTGLSIAFAFRCGLFNIGAEGQFIIGGVTSLWAGWAFNGLPPILHVTITLLAGAIGGGIWAGIIGWL
;
A
#
# COMPACT_ATOMS: atom_id res chain seq x y z
N MET A 1 -21.29 -33.94 -7.42
CA MET A 1 -20.40 -33.85 -6.25
C MET A 1 -18.93 -33.87 -6.63
N LYS A 2 -18.34 -34.98 -7.12
CA LYS A 2 -16.88 -35.07 -7.43
C LYS A 2 -16.28 -33.97 -8.33
N LYS A 3 -17.04 -33.39 -9.27
CA LYS A 3 -16.56 -32.29 -10.14
C LYS A 3 -16.37 -30.97 -9.37
N ILE A 4 -17.30 -30.65 -8.47
CA ILE A 4 -17.28 -29.45 -7.62
C ILE A 4 -16.12 -29.54 -6.61
N ASP A 5 -15.87 -30.73 -6.06
CA ASP A 5 -14.74 -30.96 -5.15
C ASP A 5 -13.37 -30.80 -5.83
N ASN A 6 -13.29 -31.11 -7.13
CA ASN A 6 -12.06 -30.95 -7.90
C ASN A 6 -11.81 -29.49 -8.34
N GLU A 7 -12.86 -28.74 -8.67
CA GLU A 7 -12.75 -27.29 -8.94
C GLU A 7 -12.29 -26.54 -7.69
N LEU A 8 -12.91 -26.80 -6.54
CA LEU A 8 -12.51 -26.19 -5.26
C LEU A 8 -11.05 -26.49 -4.90
N LYS A 9 -10.59 -27.72 -5.11
CA LYS A 9 -9.18 -28.10 -4.87
C LYS A 9 -8.22 -27.35 -5.79
N ASN A 10 -8.58 -27.19 -7.05
CA ASN A 10 -7.76 -26.47 -8.02
C ASN A 10 -7.68 -24.97 -7.68
N ASP A 11 -8.79 -24.36 -7.27
CA ASP A 11 -8.82 -22.95 -6.85
C ASP A 11 -7.96 -22.71 -5.62
N ILE A 12 -8.09 -23.56 -4.59
CA ILE A 12 -7.25 -23.49 -3.38
C ILE A 12 -5.76 -23.65 -3.76
N PHE A 13 -5.44 -24.61 -4.63
CA PHE A 13 -4.07 -24.83 -5.07
C PHE A 13 -3.49 -23.61 -5.81
N ASN A 14 -4.29 -22.97 -6.68
CA ASN A 14 -3.88 -21.76 -7.39
C ASN A 14 -3.64 -20.59 -6.43
N VAL A 15 -4.54 -20.35 -5.47
CA VAL A 15 -4.37 -19.30 -4.46
C VAL A 15 -3.12 -19.53 -3.61
N LEU A 16 -2.87 -20.77 -3.16
CA LEU A 16 -1.66 -21.12 -2.42
C LEU A 16 -0.39 -20.87 -3.25
N LYS A 17 -0.43 -21.20 -4.54
CA LYS A 17 0.67 -20.94 -5.46
C LYS A 17 0.89 -19.44 -5.67
N GLU A 18 -0.17 -18.64 -5.77
CA GLU A 18 -0.08 -17.18 -5.89
C GLU A 18 0.51 -16.52 -4.65
N ILE A 19 0.13 -16.97 -3.44
CA ILE A 19 0.67 -16.49 -2.16
C ILE A 19 2.14 -16.88 -1.99
N MET A 20 2.59 -17.98 -2.61
CA MET A 20 3.97 -18.42 -2.51
C MET A 20 4.96 -17.39 -3.09
N TYR A 21 4.60 -16.67 -4.16
CA TYR A 21 5.46 -15.65 -4.77
C TYR A 21 5.83 -14.50 -3.82
N PRO A 22 4.87 -13.78 -3.18
CA PRO A 22 5.21 -12.73 -2.23
C PRO A 22 5.91 -13.27 -0.98
N VAL A 23 5.59 -14.49 -0.52
CA VAL A 23 6.30 -15.11 0.62
C VAL A 23 7.78 -15.32 0.29
N ILE A 24 8.08 -15.86 -0.89
CA ILE A 24 9.47 -16.03 -1.35
C ILE A 24 10.15 -14.66 -1.47
N ALA A 25 9.48 -13.68 -2.06
CA ALA A 25 10.01 -12.32 -2.18
C ALA A 25 10.37 -11.72 -0.81
N ILE A 26 9.49 -11.86 0.18
CA ILE A 26 9.72 -11.41 1.56
C ILE A 26 10.98 -12.08 2.13
N VAL A 27 11.11 -13.41 2.00
CA VAL A 27 12.29 -14.13 2.50
C VAL A 27 13.58 -13.62 1.85
N PHE A 28 13.59 -13.44 0.52
CA PHE A 28 14.73 -12.87 -0.18
C PHE A 28 15.04 -11.44 0.25
N SER A 29 14.02 -10.60 0.47
CA SER A 29 14.20 -9.24 0.99
C SER A 29 14.86 -9.25 2.37
N PHE A 30 14.46 -10.13 3.28
CA PHE A 30 15.12 -10.27 4.58
C PHE A 30 16.57 -10.73 4.43
N VAL A 31 16.86 -11.72 3.58
CA VAL A 31 18.24 -12.17 3.34
C VAL A 31 19.09 -11.03 2.78
N ALA A 32 18.62 -10.33 1.75
CA ALA A 32 19.32 -9.22 1.13
C ALA A 32 19.55 -8.07 2.10
N ALA A 33 18.52 -7.67 2.86
CA ALA A 33 18.63 -6.64 3.89
C ALA A 33 19.62 -7.03 4.98
N GLY A 34 19.63 -8.30 5.40
CA GLY A 34 20.56 -8.81 6.41
C GLY A 34 22.00 -8.80 5.93
N LEU A 35 22.25 -9.24 4.70
CA LEU A 35 23.58 -9.16 4.07
C LEU A 35 24.07 -7.71 3.96
N LEU A 36 23.17 -6.78 3.63
CA LEU A 36 23.49 -5.36 3.56
C LEU A 36 23.86 -4.81 4.95
N VAL A 37 23.07 -5.09 6.00
CA VAL A 37 23.37 -4.68 7.37
C VAL A 37 24.74 -5.24 7.83
N TYR A 38 25.00 -6.51 7.51
CA TYR A 38 26.28 -7.16 7.80
C TYR A 38 27.45 -6.49 7.07
N ALA A 39 27.27 -6.11 5.80
CA ALA A 39 28.29 -5.41 5.01
C ALA A 39 28.65 -4.03 5.61
N PHE A 40 27.72 -3.37 6.31
CA PHE A 40 27.98 -2.15 7.08
C PHE A 40 28.59 -2.39 8.47
N GLY A 41 28.98 -3.64 8.79
CA GLY A 41 29.58 -3.99 10.08
C GLY A 41 28.61 -3.93 11.26
N LYS A 42 27.31 -4.03 11.00
CA LYS A 42 26.25 -4.07 12.03
C LYS A 42 25.68 -5.48 12.13
N ASP A 43 25.13 -5.81 13.30
CA ASP A 43 24.48 -7.10 13.52
C ASP A 43 23.07 -7.12 12.86
N PRO A 44 22.83 -7.98 11.85
CA PRO A 44 21.52 -8.11 11.21
C PRO A 44 20.40 -8.51 12.17
N ILE A 45 20.70 -9.30 13.20
CA ILE A 45 19.71 -9.76 14.17
C ILE A 45 19.18 -8.57 14.98
N VAL A 46 20.06 -7.64 15.36
CA VAL A 46 19.66 -6.41 16.05
C VAL A 46 18.81 -5.53 15.14
N ALA A 47 19.17 -5.40 13.86
CA ALA A 47 18.37 -4.64 12.90
C ALA A 47 16.98 -5.25 12.68
N PHE A 48 16.86 -6.57 12.54
CA PHE A 48 15.55 -7.22 12.41
C PHE A 48 14.73 -7.12 13.71
N LYS A 49 15.35 -7.27 14.89
CA LYS A 49 14.65 -7.02 16.15
C LYS A 49 14.12 -5.58 16.22
N ALA A 50 14.91 -4.59 15.80
CA ALA A 50 14.47 -3.20 15.73
C ALA A 50 13.32 -3.01 14.74
N LEU A 51 13.35 -3.69 13.59
CA LEU A 51 12.27 -3.67 12.60
C LEU A 51 10.96 -4.22 13.20
N PHE A 52 10.98 -5.41 13.80
CA PHE A 52 9.78 -6.01 14.39
C PHE A 52 9.26 -5.25 15.62
N THR A 53 10.15 -4.73 16.46
CA THR A 53 9.74 -3.92 17.63
C THR A 53 9.28 -2.51 17.23
N GLY A 54 9.74 -2.00 16.09
CA GLY A 54 9.31 -0.74 15.50
C GLY A 54 7.92 -0.82 14.85
N SER A 55 7.56 -1.97 14.26
CA SER A 55 6.27 -2.16 13.59
C SER A 55 5.21 -2.84 14.45
N LEU A 56 5.58 -3.80 15.30
CA LEU A 56 4.64 -4.64 16.07
C LEU A 56 4.81 -4.53 17.59
N GLY A 57 5.72 -3.68 18.08
CA GLY A 57 6.13 -3.69 19.49
C GLY A 57 5.05 -3.23 20.48
N ASP A 58 4.09 -2.43 20.04
CA ASP A 58 2.95 -1.99 20.85
C ASP A 58 1.73 -1.71 19.96
N LEU A 59 0.59 -1.43 20.59
CA LEU A 59 -0.69 -1.25 19.90
C LEU A 59 -0.69 -0.01 18.98
N ASN A 60 0.04 1.04 19.32
CA ASN A 60 0.12 2.26 18.51
C ASN A 60 0.95 2.00 17.25
N LYS A 61 2.12 1.37 17.39
CA LYS A 61 2.98 0.97 16.26
C LYS A 61 2.30 -0.01 15.33
N PHE A 62 1.56 -0.97 15.90
CA PHE A 62 0.75 -1.88 15.11
C PHE A 62 -0.36 -1.14 14.35
N GLY A 63 -1.03 -0.19 15.01
CA GLY A 63 -2.00 0.69 14.38
C GLY A 63 -1.42 1.50 13.23
N GLU A 64 -0.23 2.08 13.41
CA GLU A 64 0.50 2.81 12.36
C GLU A 64 0.87 1.89 11.19
N THR A 65 1.33 0.68 11.48
CA THR A 65 1.62 -0.35 10.46
C THR A 65 0.36 -0.68 9.65
N LEU A 66 -0.80 -0.81 10.31
CA LEU A 66 -2.07 -1.05 9.62
C LEU A 66 -2.47 0.15 8.75
N VAL A 67 -2.32 1.38 9.24
CA VAL A 67 -2.59 2.59 8.45
C VAL A 67 -1.75 2.60 7.17
N THR A 68 -0.43 2.40 7.29
CA THR A 68 0.46 2.33 6.12
C THR A 68 0.09 1.16 5.20
N THR A 69 -0.21 -0.01 5.75
CA THR A 69 -0.56 -1.21 4.96
C THR A 69 -1.86 -1.00 4.18
N THR A 70 -2.90 -0.45 4.83
CA THR A 70 -4.17 -0.13 4.16
C THR A 70 -3.95 0.84 3.01
N THR A 71 -3.15 1.89 3.22
CA THR A 71 -2.79 2.82 2.14
C THR A 71 -2.10 2.10 0.98
N LEU A 72 -1.08 1.28 1.24
CA LEU A 72 -0.35 0.55 0.20
C LEU A 72 -1.26 -0.42 -0.58
N ILE A 73 -2.18 -1.11 0.11
CA ILE A 73 -3.16 -2.00 -0.53
C ILE A 73 -4.08 -1.20 -1.45
N LEU A 74 -4.60 -0.06 -1.01
CA LEU A 74 -5.49 0.79 -1.81
C LEU A 74 -4.76 1.37 -3.03
N THR A 75 -3.49 1.77 -2.87
CA THR A 75 -2.65 2.22 -3.99
C THR A 75 -2.37 1.07 -4.97
N GLY A 76 -2.08 -0.14 -4.49
CA GLY A 76 -1.92 -1.31 -5.35
C GLY A 76 -3.22 -1.64 -6.11
N LEU A 77 -4.37 -1.52 -5.45
CA LEU A 77 -5.68 -1.74 -6.05
C LEU A 77 -5.98 -0.73 -7.17
N SER A 78 -5.63 0.54 -7.00
CA SER A 78 -5.83 1.56 -8.04
C SER A 78 -4.98 1.30 -9.28
N ILE A 79 -3.74 0.84 -9.11
CA ILE A 79 -2.86 0.44 -10.21
C ILE A 79 -3.39 -0.82 -10.91
N ALA A 80 -3.81 -1.83 -10.14
CA ALA A 80 -4.39 -3.06 -10.70
C ALA A 80 -5.63 -2.77 -11.55
N PHE A 81 -6.47 -1.82 -11.11
CA PHE A 81 -7.60 -1.34 -11.89
C PHE A 81 -7.16 -0.65 -13.20
N ALA A 82 -6.17 0.24 -13.14
CA ALA A 82 -5.64 0.92 -14.33
C ALA A 82 -5.08 -0.07 -15.37
N PHE A 83 -4.31 -1.07 -14.94
CA PHE A 83 -3.79 -2.12 -15.83
C PHE A 83 -4.90 -2.94 -16.49
N ARG A 84 -6.02 -3.16 -15.79
CA ARG A 84 -7.18 -3.86 -16.36
C ARG A 84 -7.86 -3.05 -17.48
N CYS A 85 -7.72 -1.73 -17.46
CA CYS A 85 -8.16 -0.83 -18.52
C CYS A 85 -7.12 -0.66 -19.65
N GLY A 86 -5.98 -1.36 -19.58
CA GLY A 86 -4.88 -1.20 -20.54
C GLY A 86 -4.08 0.09 -20.35
N LEU A 87 -4.27 0.79 -19.22
CA LEU A 87 -3.56 2.03 -18.90
C LEU A 87 -2.34 1.72 -18.03
N PHE A 88 -1.21 2.33 -18.38
CA PHE A 88 0.03 2.21 -17.63
C PHE A 88 0.14 3.35 -16.62
N ASN A 89 0.24 3.03 -15.32
CA ASN A 89 0.31 4.02 -14.24
C ASN A 89 1.57 3.83 -13.38
N ILE A 90 2.65 4.57 -13.68
CA ILE A 90 3.88 4.55 -12.87
C ILE A 90 3.79 5.52 -11.68
N GLY A 91 3.10 6.65 -11.82
CA GLY A 91 3.19 7.75 -10.85
C GLY A 91 2.22 7.66 -9.68
N ALA A 92 1.83 6.45 -9.27
CA ALA A 92 0.92 6.23 -8.15
C ALA A 92 1.44 6.82 -6.83
N GLU A 93 2.76 6.80 -6.61
CA GLU A 93 3.39 7.47 -5.45
C GLU A 93 3.14 8.98 -5.47
N GLY A 94 3.30 9.62 -6.64
CA GLY A 94 3.01 11.04 -6.81
C GLY A 94 1.51 11.34 -6.65
N GLN A 95 0.63 10.49 -7.18
CA GLN A 95 -0.83 10.63 -7.01
C GLN A 95 -1.23 10.57 -5.54
N PHE A 96 -0.63 9.67 -4.77
CA PHE A 96 -0.83 9.56 -3.33
C PHE A 96 -0.36 10.82 -2.59
N ILE A 97 0.85 11.30 -2.87
CA ILE A 97 1.41 12.50 -2.23
C ILE A 97 0.55 13.72 -2.54
N ILE A 98 0.24 13.98 -3.82
CA ILE A 98 -0.56 15.14 -4.23
C ILE A 98 -1.98 15.06 -3.65
N GLY A 99 -2.61 13.89 -3.70
CA GLY A 99 -3.93 13.68 -3.09
C GLY A 99 -3.90 13.92 -1.58
N GLY A 100 -2.87 13.46 -0.88
CA GLY A 100 -2.68 13.72 0.55
C GLY A 100 -2.53 15.21 0.86
N VAL A 101 -1.71 15.92 0.08
CA VAL A 101 -1.48 17.37 0.25
C VAL A 101 -2.77 18.16 -0.02
N THR A 102 -3.52 17.85 -1.07
CA THR A 102 -4.77 18.56 -1.37
C THR A 102 -5.88 18.24 -0.36
N SER A 103 -5.96 17.00 0.14
CA SER A 103 -6.84 16.64 1.26
C SER A 103 -6.49 17.39 2.55
N LEU A 104 -5.20 17.46 2.90
CA LEU A 104 -4.73 18.21 4.08
C LEU A 104 -5.05 19.69 3.95
N TRP A 105 -4.77 20.29 2.79
CA TRP A 105 -5.08 21.69 2.51
C TRP A 105 -6.59 21.96 2.65
N ALA A 106 -7.44 21.13 2.04
CA ALA A 106 -8.89 21.30 2.17
C ALA A 106 -9.36 21.13 3.62
N GLY A 107 -8.77 20.20 4.37
CA GLY A 107 -9.12 19.95 5.76
C GLY A 107 -8.76 21.10 6.69
N TRP A 108 -7.73 21.85 6.34
CA TRP A 108 -7.30 23.05 7.06
C TRP A 108 -8.02 24.33 6.58
N ALA A 109 -8.26 24.45 5.27
CA ALA A 109 -8.81 25.66 4.66
C ALA A 109 -10.31 25.85 4.96
N PHE A 110 -11.10 24.78 4.93
CA PHE A 110 -12.54 24.84 5.22
C PHE A 110 -12.76 24.58 6.72
N ASN A 111 -13.36 25.54 7.44
CA ASN A 111 -13.59 25.46 8.88
C ASN A 111 -15.07 25.67 9.21
N GLY A 112 -15.54 25.07 10.32
CA GLY A 112 -16.93 25.25 10.81
C GLY A 112 -17.99 24.44 10.06
N LEU A 113 -17.59 23.46 9.24
CA LEU A 113 -18.51 22.56 8.56
C LEU A 113 -18.97 21.42 9.48
N PRO A 114 -20.19 20.88 9.26
CA PRO A 114 -20.59 19.62 9.89
C PRO A 114 -19.58 18.50 9.58
N PRO A 115 -19.28 17.58 10.53
CA PRO A 115 -18.22 16.59 10.37
C PRO A 115 -18.30 15.76 9.08
N ILE A 116 -19.51 15.35 8.69
CA ILE A 116 -19.75 14.56 7.48
C ILE A 116 -19.38 15.35 6.22
N LEU A 117 -19.76 16.64 6.17
CA LEU A 117 -19.49 17.50 5.03
C LEU A 117 -17.99 17.82 4.94
N HIS A 118 -17.35 18.05 6.09
CA HIS A 118 -15.91 18.30 6.17
C HIS A 118 -15.11 17.14 5.60
N VAL A 119 -15.35 15.92 6.08
CA VAL A 119 -14.69 14.70 5.59
C VAL A 119 -14.94 14.47 4.10
N THR A 120 -16.16 14.73 3.64
CA THR A 120 -16.51 14.52 2.22
C THR A 120 -15.72 15.48 1.33
N ILE A 121 -15.63 16.75 1.69
CA ILE A 121 -14.90 17.77 0.92
C ILE A 121 -13.40 17.48 0.90
N THR A 122 -12.83 17.07 2.03
CA THR A 122 -11.40 16.73 2.08
C THR A 122 -11.05 15.51 1.24
N LEU A 123 -11.92 14.49 1.22
CA LEU A 123 -11.75 13.33 0.34
C LEU A 123 -11.87 13.71 -1.14
N LEU A 124 -12.85 14.55 -1.50
CA LEU A 124 -13.02 15.02 -2.87
C LEU A 124 -11.84 15.87 -3.35
N ALA A 125 -11.31 16.75 -2.50
CA ALA A 125 -10.12 17.53 -2.83
C ALA A 125 -8.89 16.63 -3.07
N GLY A 126 -8.75 15.56 -2.29
CA GLY A 126 -7.72 14.54 -2.49
C GLY A 126 -7.87 13.81 -3.82
N ALA A 127 -9.08 13.33 -4.11
CA ALA A 127 -9.38 12.64 -5.36
C ALA A 127 -9.14 13.53 -6.59
N ILE A 128 -9.52 14.80 -6.52
CA ILE A 128 -9.29 15.77 -7.61
C ILE A 128 -7.79 16.05 -7.76
N GLY A 129 -7.07 16.31 -6.67
CA GLY A 129 -5.63 16.57 -6.71
C GLY A 129 -4.83 15.39 -7.29
N GLY A 130 -5.07 14.20 -6.76
CA GLY A 130 -4.46 12.97 -7.27
C GLY A 130 -4.86 12.67 -8.71
N GLY A 131 -6.11 12.94 -9.08
CA GLY A 131 -6.63 12.79 -10.45
C GLY A 131 -5.98 13.75 -11.45
N ILE A 132 -5.74 15.01 -11.05
CA ILE A 132 -4.99 15.97 -11.88
C ILE A 132 -3.57 15.47 -12.10
N TRP A 133 -2.89 14.99 -11.05
CA TRP A 133 -1.55 14.43 -11.17
C TRP A 133 -1.53 13.18 -12.07
N ALA A 134 -2.54 12.32 -11.96
CA ALA A 134 -2.73 11.18 -12.85
C ALA A 134 -2.90 11.60 -14.31
N GLY A 135 -3.65 12.68 -14.56
CA GLY A 135 -3.81 13.25 -15.90
C GLY A 135 -2.50 13.73 -16.51
N ILE A 136 -1.61 14.33 -15.71
CA ILE A 136 -0.27 14.75 -16.18
C ILE A 136 0.55 13.54 -16.61
N ILE A 137 0.53 12.47 -15.80
CA ILE A 137 1.26 11.23 -16.11
C ILE A 137 0.72 10.55 -17.37
N GLY A 138 -0.61 10.52 -17.53
CA GLY A 138 -1.24 9.91 -18.70
C GLY A 138 -1.06 10.70 -20.00
N TRP A 139 -0.67 11.97 -19.92
CA TRP A 139 -0.40 12.83 -21.07
C TRP A 139 1.03 12.66 -21.62
N LEU A 140 2.00 12.40 -20.76
CA LEU A 140 3.43 12.25 -21.10
C LEU A 140 3.75 10.83 -21.62
#